data_AF-A0A8S9JWD0-F1
#
_entry.id   AF-A0A8S9JWD0-F1
#
_cell.length_a   1.000
_cell.length_b   1.000
_cell.length_c   1.000
_cell.angle_alpha   90.00
_cell.angle_beta   90.00
_cell.angle_gamma   90.00
#
_symmetry.space_group_name_H-M   'P 1'
#
loop_
_entity.id
_entity.type
_entity.pdbx_description
1 polymer ?
#
loop_
_entity_poly.entity_id
_entity_poly.type
_entity_poly.pdbx_seq_one_letter_code
_entity_poly.pdbx_strand_id
1 'polypeptide(L)'
;MWIGVSGYLTFATVSTVVVPLIFPQVKWYYVIVAYIFAPSLAFCNAYGAGLTDINMAYNYGKIGLFVLAAVTGRENGVVAGLAGCGLIKSVVSVSCILMQDFKTAHYTMTSPKAMFVSQMIGTIVGCIVTPLSFFLFYRAFDVGNPNGEFKAPYALIYRNMAILGVQGFSALPLHCLQMCYGFFGFAVLVNVVRDLTPAKVGRFMPLPTAMAVPFLVGAYFAIDMCVGTVIVFVWEKMNRKKAEVMVPAVASGLICGEGLWTLPAAILALAGVKPPICMKFLAS
;
A
#
# COMPACT_ATOMS: atom_id res chain seq x y z
N MET A 1 -20.24 18.88 -8.38
CA MET A 1 -20.78 17.98 -7.33
C MET A 1 -21.73 16.92 -7.89
N TRP A 2 -22.79 17.29 -8.62
CA TRP A 2 -23.77 16.33 -9.17
C TRP A 2 -23.17 15.15 -9.96
N ILE A 3 -22.22 15.41 -10.86
CA ILE A 3 -21.53 14.37 -11.64
C ILE A 3 -20.76 13.38 -10.74
N GLY A 4 -20.18 13.87 -9.64
CA GLY A 4 -19.44 13.02 -8.70
C GLY A 4 -20.36 12.15 -7.87
N VAL A 5 -21.47 12.71 -7.39
CA VAL A 5 -22.48 11.95 -6.62
C VAL A 5 -23.15 10.91 -7.50
N SER A 6 -23.56 11.28 -8.72
CA SER A 6 -24.19 10.34 -9.66
C SER A 6 -23.23 9.25 -10.09
N GLY A 7 -21.98 9.60 -10.40
CA GLY A 7 -20.92 8.63 -10.71
C GLY A 7 -20.68 7.66 -9.56
N TYR A 8 -20.54 8.19 -8.35
CA TYR A 8 -20.34 7.38 -7.15
C TYR A 8 -21.49 6.40 -6.91
N LEU A 9 -22.75 6.86 -6.94
CA LEU A 9 -23.91 6.00 -6.75
C LEU A 9 -24.01 4.93 -7.84
N THR A 10 -23.72 5.28 -9.09
CA THR A 10 -23.75 4.33 -10.22
C THR A 10 -22.69 3.24 -10.03
N PHE A 11 -21.42 3.61 -9.81
CA PHE A 11 -20.35 2.63 -9.62
C PHE A 11 -20.46 1.84 -8.32
N ALA A 12 -20.96 2.44 -7.24
CA ALA A 12 -21.24 1.73 -6.00
C ALA A 12 -22.36 0.69 -6.20
N THR A 13 -23.40 1.00 -6.97
CA THR A 13 -24.47 0.06 -7.32
C THR A 13 -23.92 -1.10 -8.16
N VAL A 14 -23.15 -0.80 -9.20
CA VAL A 14 -22.51 -1.83 -10.04
C VAL A 14 -21.60 -2.73 -9.19
N SER A 15 -20.77 -2.14 -8.33
CA SER A 15 -19.87 -2.89 -7.45
C SER A 15 -20.64 -3.76 -6.45
N THR A 16 -21.77 -3.28 -5.91
CA THR A 16 -22.64 -4.04 -5.01
C THR A 16 -23.22 -5.29 -5.66
N VAL A 17 -23.43 -5.27 -6.98
CA VAL A 17 -23.89 -6.44 -7.75
C VAL A 17 -22.73 -7.34 -8.15
N VAL A 18 -21.63 -6.77 -8.64
CA VAL A 18 -20.52 -7.52 -9.23
C VAL A 18 -19.62 -8.18 -8.17
N VAL A 19 -19.33 -7.52 -7.05
CA VAL A 19 -18.43 -8.06 -6.02
C VAL A 19 -18.94 -9.39 -5.45
N PRO A 20 -20.23 -9.56 -5.10
CA PRO A 20 -20.77 -10.85 -4.66
C PRO A 20 -20.74 -11.94 -5.74
N LEU A 21 -20.76 -11.59 -7.03
CA LEU A 21 -20.65 -12.57 -8.13
C LEU A 21 -19.23 -13.11 -8.24
N ILE A 22 -18.22 -12.27 -7.99
CA ILE A 22 -16.80 -12.68 -8.00
C ILE A 22 -16.44 -13.40 -6.70
N PHE A 23 -16.92 -12.89 -5.56
CA PHE A 23 -16.66 -13.42 -4.23
C PHE A 23 -18.00 -13.75 -3.54
N PRO A 24 -18.53 -14.98 -3.73
CA PRO A 24 -19.82 -15.39 -3.15
C PRO A 24 -19.90 -15.25 -1.61
N GLN A 25 -18.74 -15.24 -0.95
CA GLN A 25 -18.59 -15.06 0.50
C GLN A 25 -18.90 -13.62 0.95
N VAL A 26 -18.80 -12.64 0.04
CA VAL A 26 -19.14 -11.23 0.30
C VAL A 26 -20.59 -11.00 -0.07
N LYS A 27 -21.47 -10.92 0.93
CA LYS A 27 -22.87 -10.55 0.70
C LYS A 27 -23.00 -9.07 0.31
N TRP A 28 -23.97 -8.76 -0.55
CA TRP A 28 -24.21 -7.41 -1.09
C TRP A 28 -24.32 -6.32 -0.02
N TYR A 29 -24.93 -6.62 1.13
CA TYR A 29 -25.11 -5.63 2.19
C TYR A 29 -23.79 -5.19 2.83
N TYR A 30 -22.75 -6.04 2.86
CA TYR A 30 -21.43 -5.63 3.32
C TYR A 30 -20.77 -4.62 2.39
N VAL A 31 -21.00 -4.75 1.08
CA VAL A 31 -20.48 -3.83 0.06
C VAL A 31 -21.16 -2.47 0.18
N ILE A 32 -22.48 -2.44 0.39
CA ILE A 32 -23.22 -1.19 0.62
C ILE A 32 -22.70 -0.47 1.87
N VAL A 33 -22.58 -1.19 3.00
CA VAL A 33 -22.08 -0.60 4.24
C VAL A 33 -20.67 -0.05 4.06
N ALA A 34 -19.79 -0.79 3.37
CA ALA A 34 -18.46 -0.30 3.06
C ALA A 34 -18.47 1.00 2.23
N TYR A 35 -19.34 1.11 1.23
CA TYR A 35 -19.51 2.35 0.45
C TYR A 35 -20.14 3.49 1.27
N ILE A 36 -21.01 3.22 2.24
CA ILE A 36 -21.52 4.30 3.11
C ILE A 36 -20.38 4.95 3.90
N PHE A 37 -19.43 4.16 4.42
CA PHE A 37 -18.31 4.68 5.21
C PHE A 37 -17.10 5.15 4.37
N ALA A 38 -16.96 4.65 3.13
CA ALA A 38 -15.79 4.91 2.31
C ALA A 38 -15.50 6.40 2.04
N PRO A 39 -16.48 7.29 1.77
CA PRO A 39 -16.22 8.71 1.55
C PRO A 39 -15.62 9.41 2.76
N SER A 40 -16.08 9.09 3.97
CA SER A 40 -15.53 9.65 5.22
C SER A 40 -14.08 9.20 5.42
N LEU A 41 -13.78 7.91 5.22
CA LEU A 41 -12.41 7.39 5.32
C LEU A 41 -11.50 7.97 4.23
N ALA A 42 -12.02 8.11 3.01
CA ALA A 42 -11.30 8.70 1.89
C ALA A 42 -10.96 10.17 2.13
N PHE A 43 -11.90 10.95 2.70
CA PHE A 43 -11.65 12.33 3.10
C PHE A 43 -10.57 12.43 4.18
N CYS A 44 -10.69 11.66 5.26
CA CYS A 44 -9.70 11.66 6.34
C CYS A 44 -8.29 11.29 5.83
N ASN A 45 -8.19 10.28 4.96
CA ASN A 45 -6.91 9.87 4.39
C ASN A 45 -6.35 10.91 3.42
N ALA A 46 -7.16 11.47 2.52
CA ALA A 46 -6.71 12.50 1.59
C ALA A 46 -6.24 13.76 2.33
N TYR A 47 -6.98 14.19 3.36
CA TYR A 47 -6.58 15.30 4.22
C TYR A 47 -5.27 15.02 4.96
N GLY A 48 -5.16 13.85 5.60
CA GLY A 48 -3.95 13.43 6.31
C GLY A 48 -2.75 13.36 5.36
N ALA A 49 -2.90 12.75 4.19
CA ALA A 49 -1.87 12.70 3.17
C ALA A 49 -1.51 14.10 2.63
N GLY A 50 -2.47 15.02 2.54
CA GLY A 50 -2.20 16.42 2.18
C GLY A 50 -1.27 17.13 3.16
N LEU A 51 -1.33 16.77 4.45
CA LEU A 51 -0.50 17.33 5.52
C LEU A 51 0.83 16.59 5.71
N THR A 52 0.85 15.27 5.57
CA THR A 52 2.02 14.45 5.91
C THR A 52 2.74 13.84 4.70
N ASP A 53 2.16 13.98 3.50
CA ASP A 53 2.59 13.32 2.25
C ASP A 53 2.64 11.78 2.35
N ILE A 54 1.86 11.19 3.25
CA ILE A 54 1.80 9.74 3.46
C ILE A 54 0.38 9.22 3.25
N ASN A 55 0.24 8.27 2.33
CA ASN A 55 -1.02 7.58 2.07
C ASN A 55 -1.19 6.36 3.00
N MET A 56 -2.22 6.39 3.85
CA MET A 56 -2.51 5.33 4.82
C MET A 56 -3.63 4.38 4.37
N ALA A 57 -3.96 4.33 3.08
CA ALA A 57 -5.05 3.49 2.54
C ALA A 57 -4.93 2.02 2.95
N TYR A 58 -3.72 1.48 3.07
CA TYR A 58 -3.48 0.11 3.55
C TYR A 58 -3.90 -0.09 5.00
N ASN A 59 -3.75 0.92 5.87
CA ASN A 59 -4.17 0.83 7.26
C ASN A 59 -5.69 0.89 7.39
N TYR A 60 -6.34 1.81 6.65
CA TYR A 60 -7.80 1.86 6.57
C TYR A 60 -8.40 0.56 5.99
N GLY A 61 -7.75 -0.01 4.97
CA GLY A 61 -8.11 -1.31 4.42
C GLY A 61 -8.07 -2.42 5.48
N LYS A 62 -7.03 -2.47 6.32
CA LYS A 62 -6.93 -3.44 7.42
C LYS A 62 -8.03 -3.28 8.48
N ILE A 63 -8.47 -2.05 8.76
CA ILE A 63 -9.63 -1.84 9.64
C ILE A 63 -10.88 -2.49 9.03
N GLY A 64 -11.12 -2.23 7.75
CA GLY A 64 -12.19 -2.87 6.98
C GLY A 64 -12.10 -4.40 6.97
N LEU A 65 -10.87 -4.92 6.83
CA LEU A 65 -10.57 -6.35 6.91
C LEU A 65 -11.03 -6.94 8.24
N PHE A 66 -10.62 -6.37 9.37
CA PHE A 66 -10.96 -6.90 10.69
C PHE A 66 -12.46 -6.81 10.97
N VAL A 67 -13.10 -5.70 10.61
CA VAL A 67 -14.55 -5.53 10.80
C VAL A 67 -15.33 -6.56 9.99
N LEU A 68 -15.02 -6.72 8.71
CA LEU A 68 -15.74 -7.67 7.87
C LEU A 68 -15.40 -9.11 8.23
N ALA A 69 -14.13 -9.43 8.51
CA ALA A 69 -13.73 -10.75 8.98
C ALA A 69 -14.49 -11.15 10.27
N ALA A 70 -14.66 -10.23 11.21
CA ALA A 70 -15.39 -10.47 12.45
C ALA A 70 -16.90 -10.66 12.21
N VAL A 71 -17.52 -9.85 11.34
CA VAL A 71 -18.98 -9.90 11.12
C VAL A 71 -19.41 -11.07 10.24
N THR A 72 -18.56 -11.54 9.30
CA THR A 72 -18.95 -12.61 8.36
C THR A 72 -18.84 -14.03 8.94
N GLY A 73 -18.34 -14.18 10.16
CA GLY A 73 -18.23 -15.48 10.85
C GLY A 73 -17.09 -16.38 10.35
N ARG A 74 -16.97 -17.58 10.93
CA ARG A 74 -15.76 -18.43 10.82
C ARG A 74 -15.50 -19.05 9.47
N GLU A 75 -16.53 -19.44 8.73
CA GLU A 75 -16.35 -20.16 7.47
C GLU A 75 -16.02 -19.24 6.29
N ASN A 76 -16.58 -18.02 6.27
CA ASN A 76 -16.48 -17.11 5.12
C ASN A 76 -15.73 -15.80 5.42
N GLY A 77 -15.37 -15.55 6.68
CA GLY A 77 -14.78 -14.28 7.12
C GLY A 77 -13.40 -13.98 6.53
N VAL A 78 -12.60 -14.99 6.17
CA VAL A 78 -11.27 -14.75 5.58
C VAL A 78 -11.41 -14.11 4.19
N VAL A 79 -12.19 -14.73 3.30
CA VAL A 79 -12.39 -14.22 1.94
C VAL A 79 -13.16 -12.90 1.97
N ALA A 80 -14.21 -12.83 2.79
CA ALA A 80 -15.00 -11.61 2.91
C ALA A 80 -14.20 -10.42 3.47
N GLY A 81 -13.36 -10.67 4.48
CA GLY A 81 -12.45 -9.68 5.04
C GLY A 81 -11.42 -9.19 4.03
N LEU A 82 -10.81 -10.10 3.25
CA LEU A 82 -9.83 -9.75 2.21
C LEU A 82 -10.46 -8.94 1.06
N ALA A 83 -11.61 -9.36 0.56
CA ALA A 83 -12.31 -8.66 -0.51
C ALA A 83 -12.78 -7.27 -0.06
N GLY A 84 -13.34 -7.17 1.15
CA GLY A 84 -13.74 -5.90 1.74
C GLY A 84 -12.57 -4.96 2.07
N CYS A 85 -11.44 -5.52 2.51
CA CYS A 85 -10.18 -4.79 2.63
C CYS A 85 -9.78 -4.15 1.30
N GLY A 86 -9.82 -4.94 0.22
CA GLY A 86 -9.50 -4.47 -1.13
C GLY A 86 -10.44 -3.35 -1.59
N LEU A 87 -11.72 -3.47 -1.28
CA LEU A 87 -12.74 -2.45 -1.59
C LEU A 87 -12.43 -1.12 -0.90
N ILE A 88 -12.28 -1.11 0.43
CA ILE A 88 -12.02 0.10 1.22
C ILE A 88 -10.67 0.69 0.84
N LYS A 89 -9.62 -0.14 0.76
CA LYS A 89 -8.28 0.30 0.34
C LYS A 89 -8.33 1.01 -1.01
N SER A 90 -9.01 0.43 -2.00
CA SER A 90 -9.07 0.99 -3.35
C SER A 90 -9.70 2.38 -3.35
N VAL A 91 -10.86 2.57 -2.71
CA VAL A 91 -11.52 3.88 -2.65
C VAL A 91 -10.63 4.92 -1.95
N VAL A 92 -10.12 4.57 -0.76
CA VAL A 92 -9.30 5.45 0.07
C VAL A 92 -7.97 5.83 -0.62
N SER A 93 -7.37 4.89 -1.35
CA SER A 93 -6.13 5.12 -2.09
C SER A 93 -6.35 6.02 -3.31
N VAL A 94 -7.39 5.76 -4.11
CA VAL A 94 -7.66 6.54 -5.32
C VAL A 94 -8.01 7.98 -4.96
N SER A 95 -8.77 8.22 -3.90
CA SER A 95 -9.07 9.59 -3.44
C SER A 95 -7.82 10.36 -3.02
N CYS A 96 -6.86 9.70 -2.36
CA CYS A 96 -5.58 10.31 -1.99
C CYS A 96 -4.74 10.66 -3.22
N ILE A 97 -4.61 9.73 -4.17
CA ILE A 97 -3.83 9.93 -5.41
C ILE A 97 -4.44 11.07 -6.23
N LEU A 98 -5.77 11.06 -6.43
CA LEU A 98 -6.50 12.14 -7.12
C LEU A 98 -6.25 13.52 -6.48
N MET A 99 -6.17 13.59 -5.14
CA MET A 99 -5.83 14.85 -4.45
C MET A 99 -4.40 15.29 -4.74
N GLN A 100 -3.42 14.37 -4.75
CA GLN A 100 -2.03 14.67 -5.08
C GLN A 100 -1.86 15.09 -6.55
N ASP A 101 -2.59 14.45 -7.46
CA ASP A 101 -2.62 14.80 -8.88
C ASP A 101 -3.17 16.21 -9.10
N PHE A 102 -4.26 16.58 -8.41
CA PHE A 102 -4.79 17.94 -8.47
C PHE A 102 -3.85 18.98 -7.85
N LYS A 103 -3.17 18.65 -6.76
CA LYS A 103 -2.14 19.51 -6.17
C LYS A 103 -0.99 19.75 -7.18
N THR A 104 -0.56 18.69 -7.85
CA THR A 104 0.47 18.77 -8.90
C THR A 104 -0.01 19.60 -10.08
N ALA A 105 -1.24 19.37 -10.56
CA ALA A 105 -1.85 20.16 -11.63
C ALA A 105 -1.91 21.66 -11.28
N HIS A 106 -2.21 21.97 -10.01
CA HIS A 106 -2.21 23.35 -9.54
C HIS A 106 -0.82 23.99 -9.61
N TYR A 107 0.23 23.27 -9.19
CA TYR A 107 1.61 23.78 -9.27
C TYR A 107 2.14 23.89 -10.71
N THR A 108 1.72 23.00 -11.62
CA THR A 108 2.10 23.05 -13.03
C THR A 108 1.17 23.93 -13.87
N MET A 109 0.26 24.69 -13.24
CA MET A 109 -0.75 25.53 -13.91
C MET A 109 -1.56 24.77 -14.97
N THR A 110 -1.71 23.46 -14.78
CA THR A 110 -2.44 22.56 -15.68
C THR A 110 -3.92 22.58 -15.34
N SER A 111 -4.77 22.47 -16.38
CA SER A 111 -6.23 22.44 -16.18
C SER A 111 -6.66 21.23 -15.33
N PRO A 112 -7.38 21.43 -14.21
CA PRO A 112 -7.91 20.33 -13.39
C PRO A 112 -8.83 19.40 -14.20
N LYS A 113 -9.56 19.94 -15.18
CA LYS A 113 -10.42 19.12 -16.04
C LYS A 113 -9.59 18.18 -16.90
N ALA A 114 -8.47 18.65 -17.45
CA ALA A 114 -7.57 17.81 -18.24
C ALA A 114 -6.96 16.71 -17.37
N MET A 115 -6.51 17.05 -16.16
CA MET A 115 -5.97 16.07 -15.20
C MET A 115 -7.00 14.97 -14.87
N PHE A 116 -8.24 15.36 -14.56
CA PHE A 116 -9.31 14.41 -14.28
C PHE A 116 -9.60 13.47 -15.46
N VAL A 117 -9.68 14.01 -16.68
CA VAL A 117 -9.89 13.20 -17.89
C VAL A 117 -8.72 12.25 -18.13
N SER A 118 -7.48 12.71 -17.97
CA SER A 118 -6.29 11.85 -18.07
C SER A 118 -6.32 10.71 -17.07
N GLN A 119 -6.73 10.96 -15.83
CA GLN A 119 -6.85 9.92 -14.81
C GLN A 119 -7.99 8.94 -15.10
N MET A 120 -9.11 9.41 -15.65
CA MET A 120 -10.18 8.52 -16.13
C MET A 120 -9.67 7.59 -17.24
N ILE A 121 -8.98 8.12 -18.24
CA ILE A 121 -8.40 7.33 -19.33
C ILE A 121 -7.40 6.31 -18.77
N GLY A 122 -6.47 6.76 -17.91
CA GLY A 122 -5.50 5.88 -17.26
C GLY A 122 -6.15 4.78 -16.43
N THR A 123 -7.24 5.09 -15.72
CA THR A 123 -8.02 4.11 -14.95
C THR A 123 -8.69 3.09 -15.87
N ILE A 124 -9.32 3.53 -16.97
CA ILE A 124 -9.95 2.63 -17.94
C ILE A 124 -8.92 1.67 -18.55
N VAL A 125 -7.77 2.21 -18.99
CA VAL A 125 -6.67 1.40 -19.53
C VAL A 125 -6.16 0.42 -18.46
N GLY A 126 -5.96 0.89 -17.22
CA GLY A 126 -5.54 0.06 -16.10
C GLY A 126 -6.53 -1.08 -15.79
N CYS A 127 -7.84 -0.80 -15.82
CA CYS A 127 -8.87 -1.83 -15.61
C CYS A 127 -8.83 -2.95 -16.66
N ILE A 128 -8.27 -2.72 -17.84
CA ILE A 128 -8.11 -3.73 -18.90
C ILE A 128 -6.73 -4.38 -18.80
N VAL A 129 -5.66 -3.58 -18.77
CA VAL A 129 -4.28 -4.07 -18.84
C VAL A 129 -3.89 -4.80 -17.56
N THR A 130 -4.22 -4.27 -16.37
CA THR A 130 -3.77 -4.84 -15.10
C THR A 130 -4.30 -6.26 -14.86
N PRO A 131 -5.59 -6.58 -15.04
CA PRO A 131 -6.07 -7.95 -14.90
C PRO A 131 -5.47 -8.90 -15.93
N LEU A 132 -5.33 -8.47 -17.19
CA LEU A 132 -4.74 -9.29 -18.25
C LEU A 132 -3.27 -9.62 -17.94
N SER A 133 -2.48 -8.63 -17.53
CA SER A 133 -1.10 -8.84 -17.08
C SER A 133 -1.05 -9.76 -15.86
N PHE A 134 -1.92 -9.54 -14.86
CA PHE A 134 -1.99 -10.40 -13.69
C PHE A 134 -2.27 -11.87 -14.07
N PHE A 135 -3.28 -12.12 -14.90
CA PHE A 135 -3.63 -13.47 -15.32
C PHE A 135 -2.57 -14.13 -16.21
N LEU A 136 -1.86 -13.35 -17.03
CA LEU A 136 -0.70 -13.85 -17.79
C LEU A 136 0.36 -14.39 -16.83
N PHE A 137 0.78 -13.59 -15.85
CA PHE A 137 1.78 -14.02 -14.85
C PHE A 137 1.26 -15.18 -14.00
N TYR A 138 0.01 -15.12 -13.56
CA TYR A 138 -0.61 -16.13 -12.71
C TYR A 138 -0.76 -17.49 -13.41
N ARG A 139 -0.89 -17.52 -14.74
CA ARG A 139 -0.93 -18.77 -15.53
C ARG A 139 0.44 -19.24 -16.00
N ALA A 140 1.36 -18.32 -16.28
CA ALA A 140 2.69 -18.65 -16.76
C ALA A 140 3.64 -19.10 -15.65
N PHE A 141 3.48 -18.57 -14.44
CA PHE A 141 4.36 -18.83 -13.30
C PHE A 141 3.59 -19.33 -12.09
N ASP A 142 4.27 -20.08 -11.22
CA ASP A 142 3.71 -20.60 -9.96
C ASP A 142 3.70 -19.51 -8.87
N VAL A 143 2.85 -18.50 -9.07
CA VAL A 143 2.74 -17.34 -8.21
C VAL A 143 2.20 -17.75 -6.84
N GLY A 144 2.97 -17.48 -5.79
CA GLY A 144 2.61 -17.80 -4.40
C GLY A 144 3.29 -19.04 -3.83
N ASN A 145 4.04 -19.79 -4.64
CA ASN A 145 4.86 -20.89 -4.13
C ASN A 145 5.98 -20.35 -3.22
N PRO A 146 6.08 -20.78 -1.94
CA PRO A 146 7.13 -20.33 -1.02
C PRO A 146 8.56 -20.60 -1.51
N ASN A 147 8.71 -21.63 -2.35
CA ASN A 147 9.98 -22.08 -2.92
C ASN A 147 10.19 -21.60 -4.37
N GLY A 148 9.20 -20.94 -4.97
CA GLY A 148 9.28 -20.37 -6.31
C GLY A 148 9.92 -18.98 -6.32
N GLU A 149 10.18 -18.48 -7.53
CA GLU A 149 10.72 -17.13 -7.74
C GLU A 149 9.68 -16.04 -7.43
N PHE A 150 8.41 -16.27 -7.82
CA PHE A 150 7.31 -15.33 -7.64
C PHE A 150 6.55 -15.57 -6.34
N LYS A 151 7.21 -15.30 -5.21
CA LYS A 151 6.59 -15.40 -3.88
C LYS A 151 5.54 -14.31 -3.69
N ALA A 152 4.46 -14.62 -2.96
CA ALA A 152 3.40 -13.67 -2.62
C ALA A 152 3.41 -13.30 -1.12
N PRO A 153 4.46 -12.63 -0.60
CA PRO A 153 4.63 -12.40 0.84
C PRO A 153 3.48 -11.58 1.42
N TYR A 154 3.01 -10.55 0.71
CA TYR A 154 1.86 -9.76 1.13
C TYR A 154 0.57 -10.57 1.20
N ALA A 155 0.33 -11.50 0.27
CA ALA A 155 -0.86 -12.34 0.31
C ALA A 155 -0.91 -13.18 1.60
N LEU A 156 0.24 -13.72 2.03
CA LEU A 156 0.35 -14.45 3.30
C LEU A 156 0.07 -13.55 4.51
N ILE A 157 0.63 -12.34 4.53
CA ILE A 157 0.40 -11.37 5.62
C ILE A 157 -1.08 -11.04 5.74
N TYR A 158 -1.73 -10.66 4.64
CA TYR A 158 -3.16 -10.30 4.64
C TYR A 158 -4.06 -11.49 4.96
N ARG A 159 -3.74 -12.69 4.46
CA ARG A 159 -4.46 -13.92 4.82
C ARG A 159 -4.38 -14.20 6.31
N ASN A 160 -3.19 -14.09 6.91
CA ASN A 160 -3.00 -14.30 8.35
C ASN A 160 -3.73 -13.23 9.16
N MET A 161 -3.72 -11.96 8.74
CA MET A 161 -4.53 -10.91 9.38
C MET A 161 -6.04 -11.22 9.31
N ALA A 162 -6.52 -11.75 8.19
CA ALA A 162 -7.92 -12.13 8.04
C ALA A 162 -8.30 -13.32 8.91
N ILE A 163 -7.42 -14.33 9.02
CA ILE A 163 -7.59 -15.45 9.96
C ILE A 163 -7.64 -14.94 11.41
N LEU A 164 -6.75 -14.01 11.79
CA LEU A 164 -6.77 -13.38 13.11
C LEU A 164 -8.07 -12.60 13.35
N GLY A 165 -8.57 -11.89 12.35
CA GLY A 165 -9.87 -11.19 12.43
C GLY A 165 -11.05 -12.13 12.66
N VAL A 166 -10.99 -13.35 12.13
CA VAL A 166 -12.02 -14.38 12.29
C VAL A 166 -11.91 -15.15 13.61
N GLN A 167 -10.70 -15.57 13.97
CA GLN A 167 -10.45 -16.40 15.15
C GLN A 167 -10.36 -15.57 16.44
N GLY A 168 -10.19 -14.25 16.30
CA GLY A 168 -10.02 -13.33 17.41
C GLY A 168 -8.62 -13.41 18.01
N PHE A 169 -8.45 -12.74 19.14
CA PHE A 169 -7.15 -12.62 19.80
C PHE A 169 -6.58 -13.95 20.31
N SER A 170 -7.40 -14.98 20.44
CA SER A 170 -7.00 -16.32 20.89
C SER A 170 -6.13 -17.07 19.88
N ALA A 171 -6.09 -16.63 18.62
CA ALA A 171 -5.24 -17.21 17.57
C ALA A 171 -3.83 -16.62 17.51
N LEU A 172 -3.54 -15.59 18.32
CA LEU A 172 -2.20 -15.02 18.39
C LEU A 172 -1.25 -15.96 19.15
N PRO A 173 0.02 -16.06 18.72
CA PRO A 173 1.04 -16.79 19.48
C PRO A 173 1.14 -16.29 20.92
N LEU A 174 1.56 -17.19 21.82
CA LEU A 174 1.80 -16.86 23.22
C LEU A 174 2.73 -15.63 23.31
N HIS A 175 2.38 -14.66 24.17
CA HIS A 175 3.08 -13.37 24.33
C HIS A 175 3.02 -12.37 23.16
N CYS A 176 2.40 -12.69 22.02
CA CYS A 176 2.34 -11.76 20.88
C CYS A 176 1.61 -10.45 21.24
N LEU A 177 0.49 -10.52 21.96
CA LEU A 177 -0.20 -9.32 22.44
C LEU A 177 0.63 -8.50 23.43
N GLN A 178 1.39 -9.15 24.31
CA GLN A 178 2.27 -8.47 25.25
C GLN A 178 3.38 -7.72 24.50
N MET A 179 3.94 -8.33 23.46
CA MET A 179 4.90 -7.66 22.57
C MET A 179 4.24 -6.52 21.78
N CYS A 180 3.03 -6.70 21.26
CA CYS A 180 2.29 -5.63 20.57
C CYS A 180 2.04 -4.43 21.50
N TYR A 181 1.59 -4.65 22.72
CA TYR A 181 1.41 -3.58 23.71
C TYR A 181 2.75 -2.96 24.12
N GLY A 182 3.81 -3.76 24.25
CA GLY A 182 5.15 -3.28 24.53
C GLY A 182 5.70 -2.38 23.43
N PHE A 183 5.62 -2.81 22.16
CA PHE A 183 6.05 -2.00 21.01
C PHE A 183 5.15 -0.79 20.77
N PHE A 184 3.84 -0.91 21.02
CA PHE A 184 2.93 0.22 20.97
C PHE A 184 3.29 1.26 22.04
N GLY A 185 3.50 0.81 23.28
CA GLY A 185 3.95 1.67 24.38
C GLY A 185 5.30 2.31 24.09
N PHE A 186 6.27 1.54 23.57
CA PHE A 186 7.56 2.06 23.10
C PHE A 186 7.37 3.12 22.00
N ALA A 187 6.53 2.85 21.00
CA ALA A 187 6.28 3.80 19.92
C ALA A 187 5.63 5.09 20.43
N VAL A 188 4.65 5.00 21.33
CA VAL A 188 4.03 6.16 21.98
C VAL A 188 5.06 6.94 22.78
N LEU A 189 5.85 6.26 23.62
CA LEU A 189 6.85 6.87 24.47
C LEU A 189 7.93 7.58 23.65
N VAL A 190 8.45 6.95 22.59
CA VAL A 190 9.44 7.55 21.70
C VAL A 190 8.89 8.80 21.00
N ASN A 191 7.65 8.76 20.50
CA ASN A 191 7.04 9.95 19.89
C ASN A 191 6.79 11.06 20.92
N VAL A 192 6.29 10.73 22.11
CA VAL A 192 6.10 11.71 23.20
C VAL A 192 7.42 12.33 23.63
N VAL A 193 8.46 11.53 23.83
CA VAL A 193 9.80 12.03 24.18
C VAL A 193 10.32 12.93 23.06
N ARG A 194 10.19 12.54 21.79
CA ARG A 194 10.60 13.36 20.64
C ARG A 194 9.88 14.71 20.63
N ASP A 195 8.58 14.73 20.92
CA ASP A 195 7.75 15.94 20.84
C ASP A 195 7.95 16.86 22.05
N LEU A 196 8.29 16.31 23.23
CA LEU A 196 8.58 17.08 24.45
C LEU A 196 10.04 17.52 24.58
N THR A 197 10.99 16.87 23.89
CA THR A 197 12.41 17.25 23.98
C THR A 197 12.76 18.39 23.02
N PRO A 198 13.78 19.20 23.37
CA PRO A 198 14.29 20.24 22.48
C PRO A 198 14.70 19.66 21.12
N ALA A 199 14.51 20.44 20.04
CA ALA A 199 14.74 20.02 18.65
C ALA A 199 16.13 19.41 18.36
N LYS A 200 17.14 19.73 19.19
CA LYS A 200 18.49 19.13 19.10
C LYS A 200 18.53 17.65 19.48
N VAL A 201 17.71 17.21 20.44
CA VAL A 201 17.64 15.80 20.88
C VAL A 201 16.56 15.05 20.11
N GLY A 202 15.42 15.68 19.84
CA GLY A 202 14.33 15.09 19.06
C GLY A 202 14.75 14.63 17.65
N ARG A 203 15.73 15.28 17.03
CA ARG A 203 16.28 14.87 15.71
C ARG A 203 16.94 13.49 15.71
N PHE A 204 17.41 13.00 16.85
CA PHE A 204 18.07 11.69 16.97
C PHE A 204 17.11 10.58 17.41
N MET A 205 15.86 10.89 17.71
CA MET A 205 14.89 9.88 18.11
C MET A 205 14.47 9.02 16.92
N PRO A 206 14.45 7.69 17.07
CA PRO A 206 14.02 6.80 16.00
C PRO A 206 12.53 7.03 15.69
N LEU A 207 12.16 6.85 14.43
CA LEU A 207 10.77 6.93 13.99
C LEU A 207 10.20 5.50 13.93
N PRO A 208 9.32 5.08 14.86
CA PRO A 208 8.81 3.71 14.91
C PRO A 208 8.15 3.27 13.59
N THR A 209 7.44 4.19 12.92
CA THR A 209 6.81 3.93 11.62
C THR A 209 7.84 3.57 10.55
N ALA A 210 8.98 4.27 10.48
CA ALA A 210 10.05 3.97 9.52
C ALA A 210 10.74 2.64 9.83
N MET A 211 10.92 2.32 11.13
CA MET A 211 11.47 1.05 11.56
C MET A 211 10.58 -0.15 11.19
N ALA A 212 9.26 0.02 11.17
CA ALA A 212 8.33 -1.07 10.89
C ALA A 212 8.29 -1.50 9.41
N VAL A 213 8.64 -0.62 8.46
CA VAL A 213 8.51 -0.91 7.02
C VAL A 213 9.41 -2.08 6.57
N PRO A 214 10.71 -2.13 6.91
CA PRO A 214 11.56 -3.27 6.52
C PRO A 214 11.13 -4.62 7.08
N PHE A 215 10.50 -4.65 8.26
CA PHE A 215 9.97 -5.91 8.83
C PHE A 215 8.81 -6.48 7.99
N LEU A 216 8.13 -5.65 7.19
CA LEU A 216 7.03 -6.07 6.32
C LEU A 216 7.50 -6.40 4.91
N VAL A 217 8.45 -5.63 4.37
CA VAL A 217 8.87 -5.72 2.96
C VAL A 217 10.06 -6.68 2.79
N GLY A 218 11.00 -6.66 3.73
CA GLY A 218 12.24 -7.42 3.68
C GLY A 218 13.47 -6.55 4.00
N ALA A 219 14.57 -7.22 4.33
CA ALA A 219 15.81 -6.54 4.73
C ALA A 219 16.45 -5.69 3.62
N TYR A 220 16.21 -6.03 2.34
CA TYR A 220 16.71 -5.26 1.20
C TYR A 220 16.24 -3.80 1.25
N PHE A 221 14.97 -3.59 1.63
CA PHE A 221 14.38 -2.25 1.73
C PHE A 221 15.08 -1.39 2.80
N ALA A 222 15.53 -1.98 3.91
CA ALA A 222 16.30 -1.25 4.91
C ALA A 222 17.68 -0.81 4.38
N ILE A 223 18.33 -1.68 3.60
CA ILE A 223 19.63 -1.38 2.99
C ILE A 223 19.47 -0.24 1.99
N ASP A 224 18.46 -0.31 1.11
CA ASP A 224 18.17 0.72 0.10
C ASP A 224 17.88 2.08 0.76
N MET A 225 17.05 2.10 1.81
CA MET A 225 16.78 3.32 2.58
C MET A 225 18.04 3.89 3.23
N CYS A 226 18.91 3.03 3.78
CA CYS A 226 20.16 3.46 4.41
C CYS A 226 21.10 4.10 3.37
N VAL A 227 21.31 3.43 2.24
CA VAL A 227 22.15 3.93 1.14
C VAL A 227 21.58 5.25 0.61
N GLY A 228 20.27 5.32 0.34
CA GLY A 228 19.60 6.55 -0.08
C GLY A 228 19.78 7.69 0.90
N THR A 229 19.65 7.42 2.21
CA THR A 229 19.85 8.42 3.27
C THR A 229 21.29 8.92 3.33
N VAL A 230 22.29 8.04 3.16
CA VAL A 230 23.71 8.43 3.11
C VAL A 230 23.98 9.35 1.91
N ILE A 231 23.44 9.02 0.74
CA ILE A 231 23.58 9.85 -0.47
C ILE A 231 22.99 11.24 -0.22
N VAL A 232 21.76 11.32 0.32
CA VAL A 232 21.10 12.58 0.65
C VAL A 232 21.90 13.36 1.68
N PHE A 233 22.40 12.70 2.74
CA PHE A 233 23.18 13.33 3.79
C PHE A 233 24.49 13.97 3.26
N VAL A 234 25.22 13.24 2.40
CA VAL A 234 26.43 13.77 1.74
C VAL A 234 26.09 14.96 0.85
N TRP A 235 25.01 14.86 0.06
CA TRP A 235 24.56 15.94 -0.81
C TRP A 235 24.14 17.18 -0.02
N GLU A 236 23.38 17.03 1.06
CA GLU A 236 23.01 18.14 1.95
C GLU A 236 24.23 18.84 2.54
N LYS A 237 25.27 18.07 2.92
CA LYS A 237 26.54 18.63 3.42
C LYS A 237 27.31 19.40 2.36
N MET A 238 27.26 18.97 1.09
CA MET A 238 27.95 19.64 0.00
C MET A 238 27.20 20.89 -0.48
N ASN A 239 25.89 20.80 -0.68
CA ASN A 239 25.06 21.87 -1.24
C ASN A 239 23.60 21.75 -0.83
N ARG A 240 23.28 22.27 0.36
CA ARG A 240 21.94 22.21 0.96
C ARG A 240 20.81 22.76 0.06
N LYS A 241 21.01 23.93 -0.56
CA LYS A 241 20.01 24.55 -1.45
C LYS A 241 19.72 23.72 -2.70
N LYS A 242 20.73 23.05 -3.25
CA LYS A 242 20.57 22.21 -4.45
C LYS A 242 19.96 20.85 -4.08
N ALA A 243 20.34 20.29 -2.94
CA ALA A 243 19.81 19.02 -2.45
C ALA A 243 18.29 19.08 -2.24
N GLU A 244 17.77 20.15 -1.62
CA GLU A 244 16.34 20.30 -1.32
C GLU A 244 15.44 20.18 -2.56
N VAL A 245 15.89 20.69 -3.71
CA VAL A 245 15.12 20.66 -4.97
C VAL A 245 15.44 19.42 -5.81
N MET A 246 16.69 18.97 -5.83
CA MET A 246 17.14 17.89 -6.71
C MET A 246 16.91 16.50 -6.15
N VAL A 247 16.88 16.32 -4.82
CA VAL A 247 16.69 15.00 -4.20
C VAL A 247 15.36 14.36 -4.63
N PRO A 248 14.20 15.05 -4.57
CA PRO A 248 12.95 14.47 -5.06
C PRO A 248 13.01 14.09 -6.55
N ALA A 249 13.64 14.93 -7.38
CA ALA A 249 13.79 14.66 -8.81
C ALA A 249 14.64 13.41 -9.09
N VAL A 250 15.80 13.29 -8.43
CA VAL A 250 16.68 12.11 -8.57
C VAL A 250 16.02 10.86 -8.00
N ALA A 251 15.37 10.94 -6.85
CA ALA A 251 14.64 9.81 -6.27
C ALA A 251 13.53 9.32 -7.22
N SER A 252 12.75 10.24 -7.79
CA SER A 252 11.72 9.88 -8.79
C SER A 252 12.32 9.23 -10.05
N GLY A 253 13.48 9.70 -10.50
CA GLY A 253 14.21 9.14 -11.64
C GLY A 253 14.73 7.73 -11.37
N LEU A 254 15.24 7.46 -10.16
CA LEU A 254 15.69 6.13 -9.74
C LEU A 254 14.52 5.14 -9.66
N ILE A 255 13.38 5.55 -9.08
CA ILE A 255 12.16 4.73 -9.03
C ILE A 255 11.64 4.43 -10.44
N CYS A 256 11.61 5.44 -11.32
CA CYS A 256 11.22 5.26 -12.72
C CYS A 256 12.20 4.33 -13.46
N GLY A 257 13.50 4.47 -13.19
CA GLY A 257 14.55 3.61 -13.76
C GLY A 257 14.42 2.14 -13.37
N GLU A 258 14.09 1.86 -12.10
CA GLU A 258 13.78 0.50 -11.64
C GLU A 258 12.56 -0.07 -12.37
N GLY A 259 11.51 0.74 -12.54
CA GLY A 259 10.33 0.37 -13.32
C GLY A 259 10.68 0.04 -14.78
N LEU A 260 11.53 0.84 -15.42
CA LEU A 260 12.01 0.60 -16.78
C LEU A 260 12.84 -0.69 -16.88
N TRP A 261 13.64 -1.03 -15.86
CA TRP A 261 14.44 -2.26 -15.82
C TRP A 261 13.61 -3.53 -15.75
N THR A 262 12.37 -3.44 -15.26
CA THR A 262 11.43 -4.57 -15.20
C THR A 262 11.12 -5.13 -16.60
N LEU A 263 11.06 -4.28 -17.63
CA LEU A 263 10.78 -4.70 -19.01
C LEU A 263 11.90 -5.59 -19.60
N PRO A 264 13.17 -5.16 -19.64
CA PRO A 264 14.29 -6.03 -20.04
C PRO A 264 14.38 -7.30 -19.20
N ALA A 265 14.20 -7.21 -17.88
CA ALA A 265 14.22 -8.37 -17.00
C ALA A 265 13.13 -9.39 -17.36
N ALA A 266 11.91 -8.93 -17.66
CA ALA A 266 10.82 -9.78 -18.12
C ALA A 266 11.12 -10.43 -19.48
N ILE A 267 11.73 -9.71 -20.42
CA ILE A 267 12.15 -10.25 -21.72
C ILE A 267 13.22 -11.33 -21.52
N LEU A 268 14.21 -11.10 -20.65
CA LEU A 268 15.26 -12.08 -20.33
C LEU A 268 14.68 -13.34 -19.68
N ALA A 269 13.72 -13.17 -18.77
CA ALA A 269 13.00 -14.29 -18.14
C ALA A 269 12.19 -15.09 -19.16
N LEU A 270 11.47 -14.42 -20.08
CA LEU A 270 10.75 -15.06 -21.19
C LEU A 270 11.67 -15.79 -22.17
N ALA A 271 12.86 -15.25 -22.41
CA ALA A 271 13.89 -15.88 -23.23
C ALA A 271 14.61 -17.04 -22.53
N GLY A 272 14.26 -17.35 -21.27
CA GLY A 272 14.86 -18.45 -20.50
C GLY A 272 16.35 -18.23 -20.19
N VAL A 273 16.82 -16.99 -20.24
CA VAL A 273 18.22 -16.65 -19.94
C VAL A 273 18.45 -16.89 -18.46
N LYS A 274 19.23 -17.93 -18.14
CA LYS A 274 19.57 -18.24 -16.76
C LYS A 274 20.49 -17.13 -16.22
N PRO A 275 20.25 -16.63 -14.99
CA PRO A 275 21.13 -15.64 -14.40
C PRO A 275 22.55 -16.22 -14.30
N PRO A 276 23.59 -15.46 -14.66
CA PRO A 276 24.97 -15.95 -14.69
C PRO A 276 25.50 -16.32 -13.30
N ILE A 277 24.85 -15.84 -12.24
CA ILE A 277 25.19 -16.13 -10.84
C ILE A 277 23.89 -16.47 -10.09
N CYS A 278 23.79 -17.70 -9.61
CA CYS A 278 22.71 -18.13 -8.73
C CYS A 278 23.26 -18.22 -7.30
N MET A 279 23.08 -17.17 -6.51
CA MET A 279 23.47 -17.18 -5.09
C MET A 279 22.37 -17.86 -4.26
N LYS A 280 22.62 -19.12 -3.90
CA LYS A 280 21.77 -19.87 -2.98
C LYS A 280 22.35 -19.73 -1.57
N PHE A 281 21.72 -18.90 -0.73
CA PHE A 281 22.04 -18.85 0.69
C PHE A 281 21.42 -20.08 1.37
N LEU A 282 22.26 -21.09 1.63
CA LEU A 282 21.86 -22.24 2.44
C LEU A 282 21.73 -21.78 3.89
N ALA A 283 20.61 -22.12 4.54
CA ALA A 283 20.48 -21.94 5.97
C ALA A 283 21.52 -22.84 6.66
N SER A 284 22.39 -22.25 7.48
CA SER A 284 23.22 -22.99 8.44
C SER A 284 22.37 -23.51 9.60
#